data_AF-A0A973ULA2-F1
#
_entry.id   AF-A0A973ULA2-F1
#
_cell.length_a   1.000
_cell.length_b   1.000
_cell.length_c   1.000
_cell.angle_alpha   90.00
_cell.angle_beta   90.00
_cell.angle_gamma   90.00
#
_symmetry.space_group_name_H-M   'P 1'
#
loop_
_entity.id
_entity.type
_entity.pdbx_description
1 polymer ?
#
loop_
_entity_poly.entity_id
_entity_poly.type
_entity_poly.pdbx_seq_one_letter_code
_entity_poly.pdbx_strand_id
1 'polypeptide(L)'
;MPANLRALPAVSAVPAVLAGVLLLAACGSESAAPGGDGRVRAEALCPSEFAQSGSRASGTPKSLPLPSPDGTAGGDVKVTGLYAWGSGSGCGADFSADFEVTNSGTKKAAYTVTLGFFSASGTIVDHVERTLASVGPGRTVKGTAGLGASMGDASGVANVKVEKVRSVSADEASSASGPCPASGIHLYADQGDAAMGLRAVGLHLVNCGTRPYRLDGYPKLELLDEDHDSVDGVRILHGTDAISTGLSGAGSPRPVVLKPGEAAQATLAWRNTTNFGEPVNAPYVRVWAKPDAQPVTVVPELDLGTTGKLGVGAWEKDESFRGDAGAGATSRPTAAP
;
A
#
# COMPACT_ATOMS: atom_id res chain seq x y z
N MET A 1 -45.95 -46.18 8.16
CA MET A 1 -47.25 -45.76 8.74
C MET A 1 -47.01 -44.60 9.70
N PRO A 2 -47.73 -43.47 9.66
CA PRO A 2 -48.35 -42.72 8.56
C PRO A 2 -47.42 -41.55 8.12
N ALA A 3 -47.35 -41.11 6.86
CA ALA A 3 -48.33 -40.46 5.98
C ALA A 3 -48.62 -38.99 6.36
N ASN A 4 -48.16 -38.05 5.52
CA ASN A 4 -48.95 -36.91 5.04
C ASN A 4 -48.28 -36.28 3.80
N LEU A 5 -48.75 -36.69 2.62
CA LEU A 5 -48.77 -35.85 1.42
C LEU A 5 -50.02 -34.98 1.47
N ARG A 6 -49.92 -33.71 1.07
CA ARG A 6 -50.97 -33.02 0.33
C ARG A 6 -50.39 -31.88 -0.50
N ALA A 7 -50.72 -31.91 -1.79
CA ALA A 7 -50.41 -30.92 -2.81
C ALA A 7 -51.61 -29.97 -3.02
N LEU A 8 -51.30 -28.68 -3.28
CA LEU A 8 -51.88 -27.69 -4.23
C LEU A 8 -53.42 -27.39 -4.17
N PRO A 9 -53.96 -26.20 -4.57
CA PRO A 9 -53.56 -25.45 -5.79
C PRO A 9 -53.70 -23.89 -5.83
N ALA A 10 -53.02 -23.32 -6.83
CA ALA A 10 -53.42 -22.33 -7.86
C ALA A 10 -54.00 -20.92 -7.57
N VAL A 11 -53.62 -20.01 -8.49
CA VAL A 11 -54.37 -18.92 -9.16
C VAL A 11 -53.94 -17.47 -8.88
N SER A 12 -53.28 -16.91 -9.91
CA SER A 12 -53.43 -15.59 -10.59
C SER A 12 -53.62 -14.29 -9.81
N ALA A 13 -52.84 -13.26 -10.18
CA ALA A 13 -53.34 -12.14 -11.00
C ALA A 13 -52.22 -11.14 -11.36
N VAL A 14 -52.09 -10.86 -12.66
CA VAL A 14 -51.48 -9.66 -13.24
C VAL A 14 -52.60 -8.65 -13.50
N PRO A 15 -52.37 -7.35 -13.28
CA PRO A 15 -52.89 -6.35 -14.22
C PRO A 15 -51.77 -5.35 -14.59
N ALA A 16 -51.50 -5.10 -15.88
CA ALA A 16 -52.25 -4.25 -16.81
C ALA A 16 -51.76 -2.79 -16.80
N VAL A 17 -50.96 -2.50 -17.82
CA VAL A 17 -50.85 -1.28 -18.63
C VAL A 17 -51.80 -0.13 -18.27
N LEU A 18 -51.20 1.03 -17.99
CA LEU A 18 -51.86 2.34 -18.13
C LEU A 18 -51.06 3.19 -19.13
N ALA A 19 -51.65 3.38 -20.30
CA ALA A 19 -51.24 4.35 -21.29
C ALA A 19 -51.63 5.77 -20.81
N GLY A 20 -50.65 6.67 -20.73
CA GLY A 20 -50.86 8.10 -20.48
C GLY A 20 -50.39 8.90 -21.69
N VAL A 21 -51.34 9.59 -22.32
CA VAL A 21 -51.19 10.41 -23.53
C VAL A 21 -50.38 11.69 -23.27
N LEU A 22 -49.63 12.08 -24.30
CA LEU A 22 -48.83 13.28 -24.48
C LEU A 22 -49.48 14.61 -24.06
N LEU A 23 -48.68 15.46 -23.39
CA LEU A 23 -48.75 16.93 -23.51
C LEU A 23 -47.34 17.46 -23.77
N LEU A 24 -47.10 17.81 -25.04
CA LEU A 24 -45.91 18.52 -25.53
C LEU A 24 -45.95 19.97 -25.03
N ALA A 25 -45.20 20.28 -23.98
CA ALA A 25 -44.77 21.65 -23.71
C ALA A 25 -43.48 21.91 -24.50
N ALA A 26 -43.65 22.44 -25.72
CA ALA A 26 -42.58 23.06 -26.45
C ALA A 26 -42.22 24.39 -25.77
N CYS A 27 -40.99 24.49 -25.25
CA CYS A 27 -40.34 25.77 -25.00
C CYS A 27 -38.89 25.66 -25.51
N GLY A 28 -38.51 26.62 -26.34
CA GLY A 28 -37.49 26.48 -27.38
C GLY A 28 -36.09 26.05 -26.93
N SER A 29 -35.50 25.15 -27.70
CA SER A 29 -34.05 24.98 -27.80
C SER A 29 -33.49 26.09 -28.69
N GLU A 30 -32.84 27.07 -28.07
CA GLU A 30 -32.01 28.05 -28.77
C GLU A 30 -30.84 27.30 -29.44
N SER A 31 -30.75 27.41 -30.77
CA SER A 31 -29.69 26.77 -31.54
C SER A 31 -28.42 27.61 -31.45
N ALA A 32 -27.44 27.15 -30.67
CA ALA A 32 -26.08 27.66 -30.74
C ALA A 32 -25.29 26.93 -31.83
N ALA A 33 -24.56 27.72 -32.63
CA ALA A 33 -23.77 27.36 -33.80
C ALA A 33 -22.73 26.23 -33.56
N PRO A 34 -22.23 25.57 -34.63
CA PRO A 34 -21.28 24.47 -34.49
C PRO A 34 -19.91 25.03 -34.11
N GLY A 35 -19.55 24.90 -32.83
CA GLY A 35 -18.31 25.41 -32.28
C GLY A 35 -17.61 24.38 -31.41
N GLY A 36 -16.73 23.59 -32.03
CA GLY A 36 -15.64 22.85 -31.38
C GLY A 36 -16.01 21.64 -30.53
N ASP A 37 -15.50 20.47 -30.93
CA ASP A 37 -15.33 19.31 -30.05
C ASP A 37 -14.32 19.64 -28.92
N GLY A 38 -14.73 20.51 -28.00
CA GLY A 38 -14.01 20.81 -26.79
C GLY A 38 -14.32 19.78 -25.72
N ARG A 39 -13.93 18.51 -25.93
CA ARG A 39 -13.67 17.66 -24.75
C ARG A 39 -12.54 18.33 -23.99
N VAL A 40 -12.88 19.02 -22.91
CA VAL A 40 -11.91 19.54 -21.94
C VAL A 40 -11.07 18.34 -21.50
N ARG A 41 -9.85 18.20 -22.03
CA ARG A 41 -8.93 17.18 -21.56
C ARG A 41 -8.63 17.55 -20.12
N ALA A 42 -8.83 16.62 -19.19
CA ALA A 42 -8.36 16.81 -17.83
C ALA A 42 -6.86 17.13 -17.91
N GLU A 43 -6.49 18.32 -17.44
CA GLU A 43 -5.09 18.76 -17.45
C GLU A 43 -4.31 17.83 -16.53
N ALA A 44 -3.20 17.28 -17.03
CA ALA A 44 -2.29 16.48 -16.22
C ALA A 44 -1.75 17.36 -15.10
N LEU A 45 -1.85 16.88 -13.86
CA LEU A 45 -1.42 17.62 -12.67
C LEU A 45 -0.01 17.18 -12.27
N CYS A 46 0.80 18.16 -11.86
CA CYS A 46 2.09 17.85 -11.25
C CYS A 46 1.83 17.02 -9.98
N PRO A 47 2.54 15.91 -9.77
CA PRO A 47 2.38 15.11 -8.55
C PRO A 47 2.67 15.97 -7.31
N SER A 48 1.89 15.78 -6.26
CA SER A 48 1.88 16.66 -5.07
C SER A 48 3.24 16.78 -4.39
N GLU A 49 4.02 15.71 -4.36
CA GLU A 49 5.36 15.66 -3.76
C GLU A 49 6.41 16.44 -4.57
N PHE A 50 6.11 16.74 -5.84
CA PHE A 50 6.95 17.56 -6.72
C PHE A 50 6.36 18.96 -6.97
N ALA A 51 5.21 19.27 -6.37
CA ALA A 51 4.61 20.59 -6.45
C ALA A 51 5.35 21.56 -5.53
N GLN A 52 5.86 22.66 -6.07
CA GLN A 52 6.44 23.73 -5.27
C GLN A 52 5.33 24.49 -4.53
N SER A 53 5.47 24.63 -3.22
CA SER A 53 4.51 25.39 -2.39
C SER A 53 4.37 26.82 -2.92
N GLY A 54 3.17 27.20 -3.35
CA GLY A 54 2.85 28.56 -3.83
C GLY A 54 2.91 28.76 -5.36
N SER A 55 3.36 27.76 -6.12
CA SER A 55 3.40 27.81 -7.59
C SER A 55 2.42 26.79 -8.17
N ARG A 56 1.38 27.23 -8.89
CA ARG A 56 0.59 26.32 -9.72
C ARG A 56 1.48 25.96 -10.91
N ALA A 57 1.85 24.69 -11.06
CA ALA A 57 2.50 24.21 -12.29
C ALA A 57 1.66 24.71 -13.47
N SER A 58 2.24 25.57 -14.30
CA SER A 58 1.51 26.34 -15.31
C SER A 58 1.77 25.82 -16.72
N GLY A 59 2.77 24.95 -16.90
CA GLY A 59 3.03 24.34 -18.20
C GLY A 59 2.29 23.01 -18.37
N THR A 60 1.77 22.78 -19.57
CA THR A 60 1.19 21.50 -19.96
C THR A 60 2.32 20.50 -20.25
N PRO A 61 2.38 19.34 -19.59
CA PRO A 61 3.40 18.36 -19.89
C PRO A 61 3.15 17.71 -21.26
N LYS A 62 4.20 17.12 -21.84
CA LYS A 62 4.09 16.35 -23.07
C LYS A 62 3.54 14.97 -22.74
N SER A 63 2.36 14.63 -23.26
CA SER A 63 1.83 13.27 -23.19
C SER A 63 2.68 12.31 -24.05
N LEU A 64 3.08 11.19 -23.47
CA LEU A 64 3.76 10.10 -24.14
C LEU A 64 2.75 8.97 -24.45
N PRO A 65 2.99 8.18 -25.51
CA PRO A 65 2.16 7.02 -25.81
C PRO A 65 2.13 6.05 -24.64
N LEU A 66 0.94 5.55 -24.31
CA LEU A 66 0.82 4.39 -23.42
C LEU A 66 1.08 3.13 -24.25
N PRO A 67 1.83 2.15 -23.73
CA PRO A 67 1.86 0.84 -24.36
C PRO A 67 0.45 0.26 -24.41
N SER A 68 0.17 -0.54 -25.44
CA SER A 68 -0.99 -1.42 -25.42
C SER A 68 -0.98 -2.22 -24.13
N PRO A 69 -2.14 -2.55 -23.54
CA PRO A 69 -2.19 -3.36 -22.34
C PRO A 69 -1.60 -4.74 -22.66
N ASP A 70 -0.30 -4.91 -22.44
CA ASP A 70 0.33 -6.22 -22.40
C ASP A 70 -0.35 -6.96 -21.25
N GLY A 71 -0.98 -8.09 -21.56
CA GLY A 71 -1.99 -8.78 -20.76
C GLY A 71 -1.49 -9.44 -19.47
N THR A 72 -0.67 -8.76 -18.68
CA THR A 72 -0.31 -9.18 -17.33
C THR A 72 0.24 -8.00 -16.54
N ALA A 73 -0.63 -7.34 -15.75
CA ALA A 73 -0.33 -6.83 -14.40
C ALA A 73 -1.57 -6.17 -13.79
N GLY A 74 -2.22 -6.88 -12.86
CA GLY A 74 -3.22 -6.37 -11.92
C GLY A 74 -4.57 -6.00 -12.53
N GLY A 75 -5.54 -6.91 -12.53
CA GLY A 75 -6.92 -6.65 -12.97
C GLY A 75 -7.59 -5.44 -12.29
N ASP A 76 -7.02 -4.98 -11.17
CA ASP A 76 -7.46 -3.83 -10.39
C ASP A 76 -6.78 -2.51 -10.78
N VAL A 77 -5.69 -2.48 -11.57
CA VAL A 77 -4.91 -1.25 -11.84
C VAL A 77 -4.80 -0.96 -13.33
N LYS A 78 -5.06 0.29 -13.71
CA LYS A 78 -4.97 0.75 -15.10
C LYS A 78 -4.16 2.03 -15.20
N VAL A 79 -3.08 2.03 -15.97
CA VAL A 79 -2.39 3.26 -16.34
C VAL A 79 -3.26 4.03 -17.34
N THR A 80 -3.47 5.32 -17.06
CA THR A 80 -4.36 6.20 -17.83
C THR A 80 -3.62 7.36 -18.51
N GLY A 81 -2.38 7.64 -18.11
CA GLY A 81 -1.53 8.64 -18.76
C GLY A 81 -0.06 8.48 -18.39
N LEU A 82 0.82 8.87 -19.31
CA LEU A 82 2.25 9.02 -19.10
C LEU A 82 2.67 10.39 -19.65
N TYR A 83 3.45 11.13 -18.88
CA TYR A 83 3.78 12.51 -19.18
C TYR A 83 5.26 12.80 -18.93
N ALA A 84 5.84 13.59 -19.81
CA ALA A 84 7.16 14.20 -19.66
C ALA A 84 7.02 15.69 -19.33
N TRP A 85 7.63 16.10 -18.23
CA TRP A 85 7.62 17.47 -17.73
C TRP A 85 8.88 18.19 -18.21
N GLY A 86 8.69 19.29 -18.94
CA GLY A 86 9.81 20.12 -19.37
C GLY A 86 10.27 21.09 -18.28
N SER A 87 11.47 21.63 -18.41
CA SER A 87 12.04 22.65 -17.50
C SER A 87 11.18 23.91 -17.33
N GLY A 88 10.32 24.22 -18.31
CA GLY A 88 9.35 25.33 -18.25
C GLY A 88 7.98 24.98 -17.64
N SER A 89 7.78 23.74 -17.16
CA SER A 89 6.47 23.30 -16.66
C SER A 89 6.14 23.78 -15.24
N GLY A 90 7.17 24.10 -14.46
CA GLY A 90 7.05 24.41 -13.04
C GLY A 90 6.80 23.18 -12.15
N CYS A 91 6.85 21.96 -12.72
CA CYS A 91 6.81 20.71 -11.96
C CYS A 91 8.24 20.25 -11.63
N GLY A 92 8.46 19.76 -10.41
CA GLY A 92 9.77 19.21 -10.00
C GLY A 92 10.01 17.77 -10.43
N ALA A 93 9.00 17.10 -11.00
CA ALA A 93 9.15 15.77 -11.60
C ALA A 93 9.64 15.92 -13.04
N ASP A 94 10.39 14.93 -13.52
CA ASP A 94 10.76 14.82 -14.94
C ASP A 94 9.68 14.02 -15.70
N PHE A 95 9.10 13.01 -15.06
CA PHE A 95 8.02 12.19 -15.60
C PHE A 95 6.93 11.97 -14.56
N SER A 96 5.70 11.76 -15.03
CA SER A 96 4.64 11.22 -14.19
C SER A 96 3.75 10.25 -14.93
N ALA A 97 3.15 9.33 -14.19
CA ALA A 97 2.14 8.43 -14.69
C ALA A 97 0.85 8.57 -13.87
N ASP A 98 -0.28 8.75 -14.56
CA ASP A 98 -1.60 8.67 -13.96
C ASP A 98 -2.11 7.25 -14.05
N PHE A 99 -2.75 6.76 -12.99
CA PHE A 99 -3.34 5.44 -12.93
C PHE A 99 -4.65 5.45 -12.15
N GLU A 100 -5.46 4.42 -12.39
CA GLU A 100 -6.70 4.15 -11.69
C GLU A 100 -6.56 2.80 -10.98
N VAL A 101 -7.02 2.73 -9.73
CA VAL A 101 -7.13 1.49 -8.95
C VAL A 101 -8.60 1.24 -8.66
N THR A 102 -9.10 0.06 -9.01
CA THR A 102 -10.46 -0.40 -8.73
C THR A 102 -10.39 -1.53 -7.71
N ASN A 103 -11.04 -1.34 -6.57
CA ASN A 103 -11.12 -2.39 -5.56
C ASN A 103 -12.23 -3.38 -5.92
N SER A 104 -11.85 -4.55 -6.43
CA SER A 104 -12.76 -5.65 -6.76
C SER A 104 -13.16 -6.51 -5.53
N GLY A 105 -12.51 -6.28 -4.39
CA GLY A 105 -12.78 -6.97 -3.12
C GLY A 105 -14.02 -6.46 -2.39
N THR A 106 -14.31 -7.11 -1.26
CA THR A 106 -15.50 -6.85 -0.43
C THR A 106 -15.26 -5.92 0.75
N LYS A 107 -13.99 -5.63 1.06
CA LYS A 107 -13.55 -4.78 2.16
C LYS A 107 -12.81 -3.55 1.64
N LYS A 108 -12.80 -2.50 2.45
CA LYS A 108 -11.98 -1.31 2.21
C LYS A 108 -10.50 -1.69 2.32
N ALA A 109 -9.68 -1.26 1.37
CA ALA A 109 -8.27 -1.62 1.34
C ALA A 109 -7.37 -0.42 1.02
N ALA A 110 -6.15 -0.44 1.54
CA ALA A 110 -5.04 0.35 1.06
C ALA A 110 -4.36 -0.41 -0.09
N TYR A 111 -4.05 0.28 -1.17
CA TYR A 111 -3.34 -0.29 -2.33
C TYR A 111 -1.99 0.35 -2.49
N THR A 112 -0.94 -0.46 -2.60
CA THR A 112 0.40 -0.04 -2.97
C THR A 112 0.68 -0.49 -4.39
N VAL A 113 0.93 0.46 -5.28
CA VAL A 113 1.20 0.25 -6.69
C VAL A 113 2.65 0.62 -6.98
N THR A 114 3.44 -0.32 -7.48
CA THR A 114 4.80 -0.10 -7.97
C THR A 114 4.75 0.04 -9.48
N LEU A 115 5.14 1.22 -9.97
CA LEU A 115 5.19 1.55 -11.39
C LEU A 115 6.65 1.63 -11.84
N GLY A 116 7.02 0.80 -12.81
CA GLY A 116 8.32 0.87 -13.47
C GLY A 116 8.27 1.83 -14.65
N PHE A 117 9.22 2.76 -14.70
CA PHE A 117 9.45 3.65 -15.83
C PHE A 117 10.58 3.07 -16.68
N PHE A 118 10.33 2.87 -17.96
CA PHE A 118 11.24 2.16 -18.87
C PHE A 118 11.68 3.05 -20.02
N SER A 119 12.90 2.83 -20.48
CA SER A 119 13.43 3.47 -21.67
C SER A 119 12.79 2.91 -22.96
N ALA A 120 13.08 3.55 -24.09
CA ALA A 120 12.68 3.03 -25.41
C ALA A 120 13.29 1.65 -25.73
N SER A 121 14.44 1.31 -25.14
CA SER A 121 15.07 -0.02 -25.28
C SER A 121 14.47 -1.08 -24.34
N GLY A 122 13.50 -0.71 -23.49
CA GLY A 122 12.90 -1.60 -22.51
C GLY A 122 13.73 -1.79 -21.23
N THR A 123 14.77 -0.98 -21.02
CA THR A 123 15.56 -0.98 -19.79
C THR A 123 14.79 -0.21 -18.71
N ILE A 124 14.71 -0.73 -17.49
CA ILE A 124 14.13 0.02 -16.37
C ILE A 124 15.02 1.22 -16.06
N VAL A 125 14.42 2.41 -16.05
CA VAL A 125 15.06 3.66 -15.63
C VAL A 125 14.98 3.75 -14.11
N ASP A 126 13.77 3.61 -13.58
CA ASP A 126 13.50 3.60 -12.15
C ASP A 126 12.10 3.03 -11.88
N HIS A 127 11.76 2.75 -10.62
CA HIS A 127 10.40 2.44 -10.20
C HIS A 127 9.92 3.41 -9.13
N VAL A 128 8.62 3.65 -9.10
CA VAL A 128 7.98 4.52 -8.11
C VAL A 128 6.85 3.75 -7.45
N GLU A 129 6.89 3.71 -6.12
CA GLU A 129 5.82 3.16 -5.31
C GLU A 129 4.82 4.27 -4.92
N ARG A 130 3.53 3.96 -5.04
CA ARG A 130 2.44 4.85 -4.58
C ARG A 130 1.39 4.08 -3.80
N THR A 131 1.09 4.59 -2.61
CA THR A 131 0.03 4.04 -1.76
C THR A 131 -1.23 4.90 -1.81
N LEU A 132 -2.34 4.28 -2.18
CA LEU A 132 -3.69 4.81 -2.02
C LEU A 132 -4.28 4.27 -0.73
N ALA A 133 -4.28 5.07 0.33
CA ALA A 133 -4.56 4.62 1.71
C ALA A 133 -5.97 4.04 1.94
N SER A 134 -6.92 4.28 1.04
CA SER A 134 -8.31 3.95 1.28
C SER A 134 -9.13 3.89 -0.01
N VAL A 135 -9.33 2.69 -0.54
CA VAL A 135 -10.20 2.40 -1.68
C VAL A 135 -11.35 1.52 -1.19
N GLY A 136 -12.59 2.03 -1.26
CA GLY A 136 -13.78 1.29 -0.83
C GLY A 136 -14.16 0.16 -1.80
N PRO A 137 -14.93 -0.85 -1.38
CA PRO A 137 -15.39 -1.95 -2.24
C PRO A 137 -16.10 -1.44 -3.50
N GLY A 138 -15.75 -1.97 -4.67
CA GLY A 138 -16.30 -1.58 -5.98
C GLY A 138 -15.99 -0.14 -6.39
N ARG A 139 -15.11 0.57 -5.67
CA ARG A 139 -14.74 1.95 -5.99
C ARG A 139 -13.47 1.98 -6.82
N THR A 140 -13.43 2.93 -7.76
CA THR A 140 -12.23 3.32 -8.49
C THR A 140 -11.69 4.64 -7.94
N VAL A 141 -10.40 4.69 -7.67
CA VAL A 141 -9.67 5.89 -7.21
C VAL A 141 -8.50 6.14 -8.16
N LYS A 142 -8.22 7.42 -8.43
CA LYS A 142 -7.09 7.86 -9.25
C LYS A 142 -5.85 8.09 -8.38
N GLY A 143 -4.69 7.76 -8.93
CA GLY A 143 -3.38 8.08 -8.37
C GLY A 143 -2.47 8.65 -9.44
N THR A 144 -1.43 9.35 -8.99
CA THR A 144 -0.36 9.87 -9.85
C THR A 144 0.97 9.51 -9.21
N ALA A 145 1.90 8.97 -9.98
CA ALA A 145 3.26 8.67 -9.57
C ALA A 145 4.24 9.60 -10.31
N GLY A 146 5.00 10.41 -9.57
CA GLY A 146 6.08 11.21 -10.12
C GLY A 146 7.44 10.54 -10.02
N LEU A 147 8.25 10.69 -11.08
CA LEU A 147 9.67 10.37 -11.13
C LEU A 147 10.46 11.67 -11.30
N GLY A 148 11.31 12.00 -10.34
CA GLY A 148 12.23 13.13 -10.42
C GLY A 148 13.56 12.76 -11.08
N ALA A 149 14.52 13.68 -11.06
CA ALA A 149 15.86 13.44 -11.59
C ALA A 149 16.53 12.25 -10.86
N SER A 150 16.58 11.10 -11.53
CA SER A 150 17.37 9.96 -11.09
C SER A 150 18.86 10.26 -11.30
N MET A 151 19.76 9.56 -10.62
CA MET A 151 21.23 9.76 -10.74
C MET A 151 21.82 9.33 -12.11
N GLY A 152 20.97 9.12 -13.13
CA GLY A 152 21.30 8.85 -14.52
C GLY A 152 20.31 9.54 -15.46
N ASP A 153 20.56 9.50 -16.78
CA ASP A 153 19.80 10.24 -17.80
C ASP A 153 18.28 9.96 -17.75
N ALA A 154 17.54 10.76 -16.97
CA ALA A 154 16.08 10.75 -16.91
C ALA A 154 15.45 10.98 -18.29
N SER A 155 16.19 11.57 -19.23
CA SER A 155 15.83 11.82 -20.63
C SER A 155 15.41 10.58 -21.45
N GLY A 156 15.48 9.36 -20.89
CA GLY A 156 15.25 8.11 -21.59
C GLY A 156 13.84 7.51 -21.49
N VAL A 157 12.97 7.95 -20.58
CA VAL A 157 11.67 7.29 -20.33
C VAL A 157 10.77 7.38 -21.57
N ALA A 158 10.31 6.22 -22.03
CA ALA A 158 9.39 6.08 -23.15
C ALA A 158 8.13 5.28 -22.79
N ASN A 159 8.20 4.46 -21.74
CA ASN A 159 7.14 3.54 -21.36
C ASN A 159 6.97 3.50 -19.83
N VAL A 160 5.80 3.05 -19.39
CA VAL A 160 5.50 2.78 -17.97
C VAL A 160 4.74 1.46 -17.88
N LYS A 161 5.03 0.66 -16.85
CA LYS A 161 4.33 -0.60 -16.56
C LYS A 161 3.99 -0.69 -15.08
N VAL A 162 2.85 -1.31 -14.77
CA VAL A 162 2.55 -1.75 -13.41
C VAL A 162 3.43 -2.98 -13.14
N GLU A 163 4.38 -2.86 -12.24
CA GLU A 163 5.29 -3.96 -11.89
C GLU A 163 4.71 -4.82 -10.78
N LYS A 164 4.09 -4.17 -9.80
CA LYS A 164 3.55 -4.85 -8.62
C LYS A 164 2.35 -4.09 -8.07
N VAL A 165 1.38 -4.85 -7.58
CA VAL A 165 0.25 -4.34 -6.82
C VAL A 165 0.11 -5.16 -5.55
N ARG A 166 0.04 -4.50 -4.42
CA ARG A 166 -0.24 -5.09 -3.12
C ARG A 166 -1.44 -4.38 -2.50
N SER A 167 -2.28 -5.15 -1.83
CA SER A 167 -3.44 -4.61 -1.13
C SER A 167 -3.42 -5.10 0.31
N VAL A 168 -3.85 -4.25 1.23
CA VAL A 168 -4.01 -4.59 2.65
C VAL A 168 -5.35 -4.03 3.11
N SER A 169 -6.09 -4.78 3.93
CA SER A 169 -7.30 -4.24 4.57
C SER A 169 -6.99 -2.91 5.24
N ALA A 170 -7.80 -1.87 5.02
CA ALA A 170 -7.52 -0.53 5.53
C ALA A 170 -7.45 -0.50 7.07
N ASP A 171 -8.15 -1.41 7.75
CA ASP A 171 -8.15 -1.55 9.21
C ASP A 171 -6.89 -2.23 9.76
N GLU A 172 -6.12 -2.91 8.90
CA GLU A 172 -4.88 -3.60 9.26
C GLU A 172 -3.65 -2.98 8.57
N ALA A 173 -3.83 -1.83 7.89
CA ALA A 173 -2.74 -1.19 7.16
C ALA A 173 -1.60 -0.79 8.10
N SER A 174 -0.38 -1.11 7.70
CA SER A 174 0.81 -0.65 8.40
C SER A 174 0.97 0.87 8.28
N SER A 175 1.65 1.45 9.27
CA SER A 175 1.98 2.88 9.25
C SER A 175 3.27 3.11 10.02
N ALA A 176 4.14 3.94 9.44
CA ALA A 176 5.36 4.41 10.11
C ALA A 176 5.18 5.79 10.76
N SER A 177 4.18 6.55 10.31
CA SER A 177 3.92 7.93 10.75
C SER A 177 2.47 8.35 10.45
N GLY A 178 2.16 9.61 10.72
CA GLY A 178 0.85 10.21 10.51
C GLY A 178 0.00 10.26 11.79
N PRO A 179 -1.32 10.45 11.67
CA PRO A 179 -2.21 10.39 12.82
C PRO A 179 -2.10 9.03 13.52
N CYS A 180 -1.99 9.06 14.85
CA CYS A 180 -1.89 7.83 15.62
C CYS A 180 -3.15 6.96 15.42
N PRO A 181 -3.01 5.69 15.00
CA PRO A 181 -4.15 4.80 14.83
C PRO A 181 -4.89 4.56 16.15
N ALA A 182 -6.13 4.06 16.07
CA ALA A 182 -6.94 3.75 17.25
C ALA A 182 -6.29 2.70 18.19
N SER A 183 -5.40 1.87 17.65
CA SER A 183 -4.57 0.92 18.41
C SER A 183 -3.56 1.61 19.34
N GLY A 184 -3.25 2.89 19.12
CA GLY A 184 -2.25 3.65 19.86
C GLY A 184 -0.81 3.35 19.45
N ILE A 185 -0.60 2.63 18.36
CA ILE A 185 0.73 2.26 17.87
C ILE A 185 0.86 2.45 16.36
N HIS A 186 2.06 2.83 15.92
CA HIS A 186 2.52 2.62 14.56
C HIS A 186 3.27 1.28 14.51
N LEU A 187 2.99 0.47 13.50
CA LEU A 187 3.72 -0.77 13.22
C LEU A 187 4.02 -0.84 11.72
N TYR A 188 5.29 -1.07 11.39
CA TYR A 188 5.76 -1.18 10.01
C TYR A 188 6.99 -2.10 9.93
N ALA A 189 7.31 -2.53 8.71
CA ALA A 189 8.58 -3.21 8.41
C ALA A 189 9.53 -2.22 7.74
N ASP A 190 10.82 -2.30 8.04
CA ASP A 190 11.85 -1.63 7.25
C ASP A 190 12.14 -2.37 5.94
N GLN A 191 13.07 -1.83 5.15
CA GLN A 191 13.49 -2.43 3.87
C GLN A 191 14.35 -3.68 4.03
N GLY A 192 14.82 -3.96 5.24
CA GLY A 192 15.69 -5.08 5.55
C GLY A 192 17.13 -4.99 5.04
N ASP A 193 17.87 -6.04 5.36
CA ASP A 193 19.21 -6.34 4.88
C ASP A 193 19.22 -7.73 4.21
N ALA A 194 20.06 -7.87 3.21
CA ALA A 194 20.07 -8.96 2.26
C ALA A 194 21.52 -9.27 1.86
N ALA A 195 22.08 -10.35 2.39
CA ALA A 195 23.45 -10.76 2.08
C ALA A 195 23.58 -12.28 1.96
N MET A 196 24.17 -12.75 0.86
CA MET A 196 24.53 -14.17 0.65
C MET A 196 23.38 -15.16 0.95
N GLY A 197 22.16 -14.84 0.49
CA GLY A 197 20.96 -15.68 0.68
C GLY A 197 20.36 -15.65 2.10
N LEU A 198 20.94 -14.87 3.02
CA LEU A 198 20.30 -14.47 4.28
C LEU A 198 19.53 -13.17 4.03
N ARG A 199 18.31 -13.12 4.58
CA ARG A 199 17.45 -11.94 4.59
C ARG A 199 17.06 -11.63 6.02
N ALA A 200 16.96 -10.36 6.35
CA ALA A 200 16.38 -9.91 7.59
C ALA A 200 15.59 -8.62 7.37
N VAL A 201 14.43 -8.48 8.01
CA VAL A 201 13.69 -7.21 8.09
C VAL A 201 13.41 -6.89 9.55
N GLY A 202 13.44 -5.61 9.91
CA GLY A 202 13.02 -5.11 11.21
C GLY A 202 11.52 -4.80 11.21
N LEU A 203 10.78 -5.37 12.16
CA LEU A 203 9.47 -4.91 12.58
C LEU A 203 9.65 -3.80 13.61
N HIS A 204 9.14 -2.61 13.31
CA HIS A 204 9.25 -1.42 14.15
C HIS A 204 7.90 -1.08 14.74
N LEU A 205 7.85 -0.89 16.06
CA LEU A 205 6.64 -0.50 16.79
C LEU A 205 6.90 0.79 17.57
N VAL A 206 6.10 1.82 17.33
CA VAL A 206 6.16 3.09 18.06
C VAL A 206 4.88 3.29 18.85
N ASN A 207 4.99 3.56 20.15
CA ASN A 207 3.83 3.93 20.98
C ASN A 207 3.47 5.41 20.75
N CYS A 208 2.64 5.70 19.74
CA CYS A 208 2.13 7.06 19.49
C CYS A 208 0.94 7.44 20.39
N GLY A 209 0.42 6.49 21.17
CA GLY A 209 -0.72 6.68 22.06
C GLY A 209 -0.36 7.44 23.35
N THR A 210 -1.32 7.52 24.26
CA THR A 210 -1.18 8.29 25.51
C THR A 210 -0.90 7.43 26.75
N ARG A 211 -0.86 6.10 26.61
CA ARG A 211 -0.70 5.15 27.71
C ARG A 211 0.53 4.27 27.50
N PRO A 212 1.15 3.75 28.57
CA PRO A 212 2.22 2.77 28.42
C PRO A 212 1.74 1.52 27.67
N TYR A 213 2.55 1.06 26.72
CA TYR A 213 2.30 -0.14 25.93
C TYR A 213 3.25 -1.26 26.37
N ARG A 214 2.69 -2.40 26.77
CA ARG A 214 3.46 -3.56 27.23
C ARG A 214 3.58 -4.59 26.11
N LEU A 215 4.81 -5.02 25.89
CA LEU A 215 5.21 -6.09 24.99
C LEU A 215 5.86 -7.18 25.83
N ASP A 216 5.57 -8.43 25.50
CA ASP A 216 6.15 -9.58 26.20
C ASP A 216 6.48 -10.67 25.19
N GLY A 217 7.77 -10.99 25.09
CA GLY A 217 8.28 -11.98 24.17
C GLY A 217 8.19 -11.60 22.69
N TYR A 218 7.60 -12.47 21.89
CA TYR A 218 7.65 -12.41 20.42
C TYR A 218 6.32 -11.89 19.85
N PRO A 219 6.34 -11.16 18.72
CA PRO A 219 5.12 -10.95 17.96
C PRO A 219 4.58 -12.30 17.47
N LYS A 220 3.25 -12.43 17.48
CA LYS A 220 2.59 -13.54 16.77
C LYS A 220 2.46 -13.14 15.30
N LEU A 221 2.79 -14.07 14.41
CA LEU A 221 2.73 -13.85 12.97
C LEU A 221 1.80 -14.86 12.29
N GLU A 222 1.19 -14.42 11.21
CA GLU A 222 0.55 -15.25 10.19
C GLU A 222 1.10 -14.79 8.83
N LEU A 223 1.53 -15.75 8.01
CA LEU A 223 2.06 -15.48 6.67
C LEU A 223 0.93 -15.63 5.67
N LEU A 224 0.79 -14.68 4.75
CA LEU A 224 -0.25 -14.73 3.72
C LEU A 224 0.37 -14.63 2.32
N ASP A 225 -0.23 -15.33 1.38
CA ASP A 225 0.14 -15.31 -0.04
C ASP A 225 -0.46 -14.09 -0.76
N GLU A 226 -0.30 -14.02 -2.10
CA GLU A 226 -0.82 -12.90 -2.90
C GLU A 226 -2.35 -12.73 -2.83
N ASP A 227 -3.07 -13.83 -2.60
CA ASP A 227 -4.53 -13.89 -2.51
C ASP A 227 -5.06 -13.65 -1.08
N HIS A 228 -4.16 -13.38 -0.12
CA HIS A 228 -4.42 -13.25 1.32
C HIS A 228 -4.82 -14.55 2.01
N ASP A 229 -4.53 -15.70 1.40
CA ASP A 229 -4.70 -17.00 2.02
C ASP A 229 -3.51 -17.34 2.91
N SER A 230 -3.75 -18.07 4.01
CA SER A 230 -2.71 -18.46 4.96
C SER A 230 -1.71 -19.40 4.30
N VAL A 231 -0.41 -19.09 4.43
CA VAL A 231 0.67 -19.93 3.90
C VAL A 231 0.98 -21.07 4.86
N ASP A 232 0.76 -22.29 4.40
CA ASP A 232 1.10 -23.52 5.12
C ASP A 232 2.56 -23.94 4.93
N GLY A 233 3.04 -24.85 5.79
CA GLY A 233 4.35 -25.50 5.62
C GLY A 233 5.56 -24.66 6.07
N VAL A 234 5.36 -23.42 6.51
CA VAL A 234 6.42 -22.58 7.09
C VAL A 234 6.48 -22.77 8.61
N ARG A 235 7.68 -23.07 9.11
CA ARG A 235 7.97 -23.11 10.53
C ARG A 235 8.43 -21.74 11.02
N ILE A 236 7.58 -21.09 11.81
CA ILE A 236 7.91 -19.87 12.54
C ILE A 236 8.65 -20.27 13.81
N LEU A 237 9.89 -19.80 13.95
CA LEU A 237 10.80 -20.13 15.04
C LEU A 237 10.98 -18.91 15.95
N HIS A 238 10.97 -19.12 17.25
CA HIS A 238 11.38 -18.09 18.21
C HIS A 238 12.90 -17.96 18.23
N GLY A 239 13.37 -16.73 18.04
CA GLY A 239 14.77 -16.38 17.86
C GLY A 239 15.23 -16.49 16.40
N THR A 240 16.33 -15.82 16.10
CA THR A 240 16.94 -15.78 14.76
C THR A 240 18.16 -16.70 14.63
N ASP A 241 18.65 -17.27 15.75
CA ASP A 241 19.85 -18.14 15.78
C ASP A 241 19.74 -19.40 14.91
N ALA A 242 18.53 -19.95 14.80
CA ALA A 242 18.26 -21.12 13.95
C ALA A 242 18.35 -20.81 12.45
N ILE A 243 18.42 -19.52 12.08
CA ILE A 243 18.56 -19.02 10.70
C ILE A 243 20.03 -18.65 10.42
N SER A 244 20.64 -17.87 11.33
CA SER A 244 22.05 -17.51 11.29
C SER A 244 22.52 -17.00 12.65
N THR A 245 23.77 -17.28 13.00
CA THR A 245 24.43 -16.72 14.19
C THR A 245 24.74 -15.24 14.00
N GLY A 246 24.68 -14.45 15.07
CA GLY A 246 25.09 -13.04 15.06
C GLY A 246 24.01 -12.06 14.55
N LEU A 247 22.79 -12.54 14.34
CA LEU A 247 21.63 -11.71 14.07
C LEU A 247 21.08 -11.09 15.37
N SER A 248 20.48 -9.91 15.26
CA SER A 248 19.63 -9.35 16.33
C SER A 248 18.42 -10.25 16.59
N GLY A 249 17.85 -10.17 17.80
CA GLY A 249 16.71 -11.01 18.21
C GLY A 249 17.05 -12.45 18.63
N ALA A 250 18.33 -12.77 18.80
CA ALA A 250 18.85 -14.02 19.38
C ALA A 250 18.71 -14.10 20.91
N GLY A 251 18.44 -12.96 21.58
CA GLY A 251 18.33 -12.90 23.03
C GLY A 251 17.10 -13.64 23.58
N SER A 252 17.17 -14.08 24.85
CA SER A 252 15.97 -14.57 25.54
C SER A 252 14.91 -13.48 25.65
N PRO A 253 13.63 -13.80 25.46
CA PRO A 253 12.54 -12.83 25.52
C PRO A 253 12.47 -12.17 26.91
N ARG A 254 12.24 -10.86 26.92
CA ARG A 254 12.05 -10.08 28.16
C ARG A 254 10.84 -9.16 28.00
N PRO A 255 10.10 -8.87 29.09
CA PRO A 255 9.06 -7.86 29.04
C PRO A 255 9.64 -6.47 28.72
N VAL A 256 9.01 -5.77 27.78
CA VAL A 256 9.33 -4.39 27.39
C VAL A 256 8.11 -3.51 27.66
N VAL A 257 8.32 -2.35 28.29
CA VAL A 257 7.28 -1.35 28.51
C VAL A 257 7.68 -0.07 27.81
N LEU A 258 6.88 0.34 26.84
CA LEU A 258 7.06 1.56 26.07
C LEU A 258 6.17 2.66 26.62
N LYS A 259 6.77 3.76 27.06
CA LYS A 259 6.05 5.02 27.31
C LYS A 259 5.57 5.63 25.98
N PRO A 260 4.60 6.56 26.00
CA PRO A 260 4.31 7.39 24.84
C PRO A 260 5.58 7.98 24.21
N GLY A 261 5.73 7.82 22.90
CA GLY A 261 6.89 8.25 22.12
C GLY A 261 8.08 7.28 22.10
N GLU A 262 8.07 6.21 22.90
CA GLU A 262 9.10 5.18 22.87
C GLU A 262 8.79 4.09 21.82
N ALA A 263 9.83 3.42 21.35
CA ALA A 263 9.73 2.38 20.32
C ALA A 263 10.36 1.05 20.75
N ALA A 264 9.96 -0.02 20.06
CA ALA A 264 10.58 -1.33 20.10
C ALA A 264 10.75 -1.88 18.70
N GLN A 265 11.70 -2.80 18.55
CA GLN A 265 11.95 -3.52 17.32
C GLN A 265 11.95 -5.04 17.54
N ALA A 266 11.62 -5.79 16.51
CA ALA A 266 11.80 -7.24 16.43
C ALA A 266 12.33 -7.60 15.04
N THR A 267 13.19 -8.61 14.93
CA THR A 267 13.76 -9.00 13.63
C THR A 267 13.04 -10.22 13.04
N LEU A 268 12.67 -10.18 11.77
CA LEU A 268 12.31 -11.36 11.00
C LEU A 268 13.52 -11.77 10.15
N ALA A 269 13.95 -13.03 10.21
CA ALA A 269 15.09 -13.51 9.44
C ALA A 269 14.79 -14.82 8.74
N TRP A 270 15.26 -14.98 7.50
CA TRP A 270 15.07 -16.20 6.73
C TRP A 270 16.18 -16.42 5.70
N ARG A 271 16.18 -17.62 5.12
CA ARG A 271 17.11 -18.00 4.04
C ARG A 271 16.33 -18.10 2.73
N ASN A 272 16.69 -17.28 1.75
CA ASN A 272 16.26 -17.51 0.37
C ASN A 272 17.25 -18.49 -0.29
N THR A 273 17.12 -19.76 0.05
CA THR A 273 17.88 -20.84 -0.60
C THR A 273 16.91 -21.82 -1.22
N THR A 274 17.12 -22.13 -2.50
CA THR A 274 16.27 -23.04 -3.27
C THR A 274 17.03 -24.32 -3.57
N ASN A 275 16.47 -25.46 -3.15
CA ASN A 275 16.92 -26.79 -3.54
C ASN A 275 15.74 -27.51 -4.23
N PHE A 276 15.52 -28.80 -3.95
CA PHE A 276 14.32 -29.51 -4.41
C PHE A 276 13.08 -29.06 -3.63
N GLY A 277 11.97 -28.84 -4.33
CA GLY A 277 10.70 -28.39 -3.76
C GLY A 277 10.23 -27.08 -4.38
N GLU A 278 8.99 -26.69 -4.09
CA GLU A 278 8.43 -25.41 -4.49
C GLU A 278 8.92 -24.31 -3.53
N PRO A 279 9.52 -23.21 -4.04
CA PRO A 279 9.86 -22.07 -3.21
C PRO A 279 8.61 -21.42 -2.62
N VAL A 280 8.65 -21.12 -1.32
CA VAL A 280 7.54 -20.44 -0.65
C VAL A 280 7.76 -18.92 -0.72
N ASN A 281 6.76 -18.21 -1.23
CA ASN A 281 6.70 -16.75 -1.19
C ASN A 281 5.50 -16.32 -0.33
N ALA A 282 5.73 -15.36 0.57
CA ALA A 282 4.70 -14.80 1.44
C ALA A 282 4.84 -13.27 1.44
N PRO A 283 4.18 -12.57 0.51
CA PRO A 283 4.29 -11.11 0.42
C PRO A 283 3.82 -10.40 1.68
N TYR A 284 2.83 -10.96 2.38
CA TYR A 284 2.25 -10.33 3.56
C TYR A 284 2.61 -11.08 4.84
N VAL A 285 2.85 -10.31 5.90
CA VAL A 285 2.96 -10.81 7.26
C VAL A 285 1.94 -10.06 8.10
N ARG A 286 0.95 -10.78 8.60
CA ARG A 286 -0.04 -10.26 9.55
C ARG A 286 0.51 -10.42 10.96
N VAL A 287 0.69 -9.29 11.64
CA VAL A 287 1.44 -9.18 12.89
C VAL A 287 0.51 -8.79 14.04
N TRP A 288 0.52 -9.60 15.09
CA TRP A 288 -0.03 -9.22 16.39
C TRP A 288 1.13 -8.86 17.30
N ALA A 289 1.21 -7.58 17.68
CA ALA A 289 2.25 -7.10 18.58
C ALA A 289 2.21 -7.82 19.95
N LYS A 290 1.02 -8.25 20.39
CA LYS A 290 0.75 -9.06 21.58
C LYS A 290 -0.55 -9.87 21.38
N PRO A 291 -0.81 -10.94 22.16
CA PRO A 291 -1.92 -11.87 21.92
C PRO A 291 -3.31 -11.25 21.68
N ASP A 292 -3.63 -10.15 22.38
CA ASP A 292 -4.95 -9.48 22.30
C ASP A 292 -4.95 -8.18 21.48
N ALA A 293 -3.87 -7.89 20.75
CA ALA A 293 -3.83 -6.71 19.87
C ALA A 293 -4.65 -6.95 18.59
N GLN A 294 -5.12 -5.86 17.97
CA GLN A 294 -5.55 -5.93 16.57
C GLN A 294 -4.33 -6.16 15.68
N PRO A 295 -4.43 -7.00 14.63
CA PRO A 295 -3.32 -7.24 13.74
C PRO A 295 -3.03 -6.04 12.85
N VAL A 296 -1.77 -5.91 12.47
CA VAL A 296 -1.32 -5.03 11.40
C VAL A 296 -0.57 -5.89 10.38
N THR A 297 -0.89 -5.70 9.12
CA THR A 297 -0.29 -6.44 8.00
C THR A 297 0.81 -5.59 7.37
N VAL A 298 2.04 -6.10 7.41
CA VAL A 298 3.20 -5.54 6.73
C VAL A 298 3.50 -6.33 5.45
N VAL A 299 4.20 -5.72 4.50
CA VAL A 299 4.45 -6.30 3.17
C VAL A 299 5.95 -6.44 2.87
N PRO A 300 6.70 -7.29 3.61
CA PRO A 300 8.14 -7.41 3.46
C PRO A 300 8.57 -8.29 2.28
N GLU A 301 7.63 -8.84 1.50
CA GLU A 301 7.93 -9.65 0.30
C GLU A 301 8.80 -10.88 0.63
N LEU A 302 8.40 -11.70 1.62
CA LEU A 302 9.22 -12.82 2.09
C LEU A 302 9.42 -13.87 0.98
N ASP A 303 10.68 -14.10 0.61
CA ASP A 303 11.14 -15.10 -0.35
C ASP A 303 11.81 -16.28 0.40
N LEU A 304 11.01 -17.12 1.07
CA LEU A 304 11.50 -18.16 2.01
C LEU A 304 12.25 -19.34 1.36
N GLY A 305 12.40 -19.32 0.03
CA GLY A 305 13.00 -20.41 -0.74
C GLY A 305 12.33 -21.75 -0.43
N THR A 306 13.09 -22.83 -0.45
CA THR A 306 12.59 -24.18 -0.12
C THR A 306 12.86 -24.57 1.34
N THR A 307 13.33 -23.63 2.18
CA THR A 307 13.71 -23.95 3.57
C THR A 307 12.51 -23.99 4.52
N GLY A 308 11.48 -23.18 4.22
CA GLY A 308 10.24 -23.11 4.99
C GLY A 308 10.47 -22.74 6.45
N LYS A 309 11.44 -21.86 6.75
CA LYS A 309 11.75 -21.41 8.11
C LYS A 309 11.83 -19.90 8.17
N LEU A 310 11.14 -19.33 9.16
CA LEU A 310 11.21 -17.91 9.49
C LEU A 310 11.58 -17.78 10.97
N GLY A 311 12.71 -17.15 11.26
CA GLY A 311 13.09 -16.79 12.62
C GLY A 311 12.48 -15.45 13.02
N VAL A 312 11.98 -15.35 14.24
CA VAL A 312 11.33 -14.16 14.79
C VAL A 312 12.02 -13.77 16.08
N GLY A 313 12.61 -12.58 16.10
CA GLY A 313 13.22 -11.99 17.29
C GLY A 313 12.17 -11.56 18.31
N ALA A 314 12.54 -11.60 19.59
CA ALA A 314 11.71 -11.02 20.64
C ALA A 314 11.69 -9.49 20.49
N TRP A 315 10.68 -8.84 21.07
CA TRP A 315 10.65 -7.39 21.16
C TRP A 315 11.80 -6.89 22.02
N GLU A 316 12.56 -5.95 21.47
CA GLU A 316 13.63 -5.24 22.15
C GLU A 316 13.34 -3.74 22.08
N LYS A 317 13.61 -3.00 23.16
CA LYS A 317 13.41 -1.56 23.16
C LYS A 317 14.39 -0.90 22.18
N ASP A 318 13.89 -0.05 21.29
CA ASP A 318 14.72 0.72 20.37
C ASP A 318 15.08 2.05 21.04
N GLU A 319 16.26 2.09 21.65
CA GLU A 319 16.82 3.29 22.29
C GLU A 319 17.39 4.29 21.27
N SER A 320 17.54 3.88 20.01
CA SER A 320 18.00 4.77 18.93
C SER A 320 16.85 5.57 18.32
N PHE A 321 15.61 5.09 18.49
CA PHE A 321 14.42 5.78 18.03
C PHE A 321 14.32 7.16 18.69
N ARG A 322 14.51 8.18 17.87
CA ARG A 322 14.18 9.55 18.22
C ARG A 322 12.87 9.88 17.53
N GLY A 323 11.75 9.66 18.23
CA GLY A 323 10.48 10.22 17.79
C GLY A 323 10.59 11.73 17.66
N ASP A 324 9.71 12.35 16.88
CA ASP A 324 9.57 13.82 16.81
C ASP A 324 9.17 14.37 18.19
N ALA A 325 10.17 14.51 19.05
CA ALA A 325 10.04 14.95 20.42
C ALA A 325 9.88 16.48 20.42
N GLY A 326 8.64 16.95 20.28
CA GLY A 326 8.19 18.19 20.91
C GLY A 326 8.22 19.47 20.06
N ALA A 327 7.20 19.67 19.23
CA ALA A 327 6.76 21.01 18.81
C ALA A 327 5.90 21.72 19.88
N GLY A 328 6.11 21.44 21.17
CA GLY A 328 5.20 21.85 22.25
C GLY A 328 5.85 22.16 23.60
N ALA A 329 7.16 22.39 23.66
CA ALA A 329 7.79 22.94 24.86
C ALA A 329 8.17 24.40 24.60
N THR A 330 7.18 25.30 24.71
CA THR A 330 7.44 26.73 24.91
C THR A 330 8.37 26.89 26.10
N SER A 331 9.61 27.31 25.82
CA SER A 331 10.54 27.79 26.83
C SER A 331 9.92 28.97 27.56
N ARG A 332 9.57 28.75 28.83
CA ARG A 332 9.18 29.80 29.77
C ARG A 332 10.39 30.74 29.94
N PRO A 333 10.24 32.07 29.74
CA PRO A 333 11.34 32.99 30.03
C PRO A 333 11.61 32.99 31.53
N THR A 334 12.85 32.67 31.90
CA THR A 334 13.37 32.90 33.26
C THR A 334 13.43 34.40 33.49
N ALA A 335 12.65 34.92 34.43
CA ALA A 335 12.84 36.26 34.96
C ALA A 335 14.15 36.29 35.75
N ALA A 336 15.05 37.19 35.37
CA ALA A 336 16.23 37.56 36.15
C ALA A 336 15.87 38.69 37.13
N PRO A 337 16.58 38.83 38.27
CA PRO A 337 16.19 39.68 39.40
C PRO A 337 16.15 41.18 39.11
#